data_AF-A0A929TD61-F1
#
_entry.id   AF-A0A929TD61-F1
#
_cell.length_a   1.000
_cell.length_b   1.000
_cell.length_c   1.000
_cell.angle_alpha   90.00
_cell.angle_beta   90.00
_cell.angle_gamma   90.00
#
_symmetry.space_group_name_H-M   'P 1'
#
loop_
_entity.id
_entity.type
_entity.pdbx_description
1 polymer ?
#
loop_
_entity_poly.entity_id
_entity_poly.type
_entity_poly.pdbx_seq_one_letter_code
_entity_poly.pdbx_strand_id
1 'polypeptide(L)'
;GEENPAEEEGGKSIRCAMTKEDFDVLLQRYKELRPASGDGPETRSLSFPLDPYLTEMSTGMIDHHYMNSRFEKWKKELSDPDTDPQERERTLEELHRSFAYLSQEEQKFANLFLHDVQTGDVKLVSGMTFSDYIVQYAKKAKNDQIDRMAEELGLDRLRLTRIMETNVNEKNLNEYGRFDQLKATVVRERAQEYFSRVDGEKVPPFLVNNRVDKLLTDFITSGGFDL
;
A
#
# COMPACT_ATOMS: atom_id res chain seq x y z
N GLY A 1 -36.09 -16.81 -58.32
CA GLY A 1 -35.74 -16.31 -56.99
C GLY A 1 -36.51 -17.15 -56.01
N GLU A 2 -35.86 -18.05 -55.26
CA GLU A 2 -34.94 -17.72 -54.13
C GLU A 2 -35.77 -17.09 -52.99
N GLU A 3 -35.76 -17.51 -51.73
CA GLU A 3 -35.00 -18.49 -50.92
C GLU A 3 -35.88 -18.74 -49.68
N ASN A 4 -36.15 -20.00 -49.32
CA ASN A 4 -35.60 -20.74 -48.16
C ASN A 4 -36.09 -20.29 -46.75
N PRO A 5 -36.48 -21.23 -45.86
CA PRO A 5 -37.04 -20.96 -44.55
C PRO A 5 -35.92 -20.76 -43.51
N ALA A 6 -36.09 -19.82 -42.57
CA ALA A 6 -35.15 -19.64 -41.47
C ALA A 6 -35.73 -20.21 -40.17
N GLU A 7 -35.06 -21.27 -39.74
CA GLU A 7 -35.14 -22.06 -38.53
C GLU A 7 -35.38 -21.24 -37.25
N GLU A 8 -36.24 -21.77 -36.36
CA GLU A 8 -36.28 -21.38 -34.95
C GLU A 8 -34.92 -21.71 -34.31
N GLU A 9 -34.03 -20.71 -34.20
CA GLU A 9 -32.87 -20.82 -33.33
C GLU A 9 -33.33 -20.84 -31.88
N GLY A 10 -33.40 -22.05 -31.31
CA GLY A 10 -33.45 -22.29 -29.88
C GLY A 10 -32.20 -21.73 -29.20
N GLY A 11 -32.26 -20.43 -28.86
CA GLY A 11 -31.24 -19.76 -28.07
C GLY A 11 -31.12 -20.42 -26.70
N LYS A 12 -30.16 -21.32 -26.56
CA LYS A 12 -29.75 -21.85 -25.25
C LYS A 12 -29.20 -20.70 -24.43
N SER A 13 -30.00 -20.19 -23.49
CA SER A 13 -29.52 -19.26 -22.47
C SER A 13 -28.51 -19.99 -21.59
N ILE A 14 -27.23 -19.70 -21.78
CA ILE A 14 -26.16 -20.18 -20.90
C ILE A 14 -26.23 -19.31 -19.64
N ARG A 15 -26.63 -19.90 -18.52
CA ARG A 15 -26.54 -19.22 -17.22
C ARG A 15 -25.06 -19.10 -16.85
N CYS A 16 -24.56 -17.87 -16.77
CA CYS A 16 -23.26 -17.61 -16.17
C CYS A 16 -23.34 -17.98 -14.68
N ALA A 17 -22.65 -19.04 -14.29
CA ALA A 17 -22.63 -19.52 -12.90
C ALA A 17 -21.70 -18.69 -12.01
N MET A 18 -20.91 -17.80 -12.60
CA MET A 18 -19.94 -16.95 -11.93
C MET A 18 -20.52 -15.55 -11.76
N THR A 19 -20.56 -15.05 -10.53
CA THR A 19 -20.97 -13.67 -10.28
C THR A 19 -19.80 -12.72 -10.58
N LYS A 20 -20.10 -11.41 -10.62
CA LYS A 20 -19.04 -10.40 -10.71
C LYS A 20 -18.11 -10.48 -9.50
N GLU A 21 -18.64 -10.78 -8.31
CA GLU A 21 -17.81 -10.94 -7.11
C GLU A 21 -16.84 -12.14 -7.25
N ASP A 22 -17.31 -13.26 -7.79
CA ASP A 22 -16.45 -14.42 -8.05
C ASP A 22 -15.30 -14.08 -9.01
N PHE A 23 -15.60 -13.30 -10.06
CA PHE A 23 -14.61 -12.85 -11.03
C PHE A 23 -13.57 -11.92 -10.39
N ASP A 24 -14.00 -10.97 -9.56
CA ASP A 24 -13.12 -10.00 -8.91
C ASP A 24 -12.18 -10.65 -7.88
N VAL A 25 -12.68 -11.65 -7.13
CA VAL A 25 -11.86 -12.46 -6.21
C VAL A 25 -10.80 -13.25 -6.97
N LEU A 26 -11.19 -13.91 -8.07
CA LEU A 26 -10.24 -14.65 -8.92
C LEU A 26 -9.20 -13.73 -9.56
N LEU A 27 -9.61 -12.52 -9.96
CA LEU A 27 -8.70 -11.51 -10.52
C LEU A 27 -7.65 -11.06 -9.50
N GLN A 28 -8.03 -10.86 -8.23
CA GLN A 28 -7.07 -10.53 -7.18
C GLN A 28 -6.10 -11.69 -6.90
N ARG A 29 -6.59 -12.92 -6.77
CA ARG A 29 -5.73 -14.10 -6.60
C ARG A 29 -4.79 -14.31 -7.79
N TYR A 30 -5.25 -14.00 -8.99
CA TYR A 30 -4.41 -14.07 -10.19
C TYR A 30 -3.27 -13.04 -10.16
N LYS A 31 -3.49 -11.82 -9.65
CA LYS A 31 -2.43 -10.82 -9.45
C LYS A 31 -1.39 -11.30 -8.42
N GLU A 32 -1.82 -12.06 -7.42
CA GLU A 32 -0.96 -12.64 -6.37
C GLU A 32 -0.12 -13.83 -6.85
N LEU A 33 -0.43 -14.45 -8.00
CA LEU A 33 0.36 -15.56 -8.55
C LEU A 33 1.75 -15.15 -9.07
N ARG A 34 2.13 -13.87 -9.00
CA ARG A 34 3.53 -13.48 -9.21
C ARG A 34 4.34 -13.66 -7.93
N PRO A 35 5.50 -14.34 -7.99
CA PRO A 35 6.55 -14.14 -7.00
C PRO A 35 6.97 -12.67 -7.00
N ALA A 36 7.15 -12.09 -5.81
CA ALA A 36 7.93 -10.87 -5.66
C ALA A 36 9.28 -11.09 -6.34
N SER A 37 9.69 -10.16 -7.19
CA SER A 37 10.92 -10.17 -7.97
C SER A 37 12.12 -10.66 -7.17
N GLY A 38 12.49 -11.93 -7.36
CA GLY A 38 13.67 -12.56 -6.80
C GLY A 38 14.48 -13.12 -7.94
N ASP A 39 15.64 -12.52 -8.19
CA ASP A 39 16.62 -12.95 -9.17
C ASP A 39 17.06 -14.40 -8.82
N GLY A 40 16.70 -15.36 -9.67
CA GLY A 40 17.05 -16.77 -9.53
C GLY A 40 16.63 -17.55 -10.77
N PRO A 41 17.49 -18.42 -11.33
CA PRO A 41 17.23 -19.07 -12.60
C PRO A 41 16.21 -20.21 -12.43
N GLU A 42 15.34 -20.35 -13.42
CA GLU A 42 14.38 -21.45 -13.62
C GLU A 42 13.05 -21.41 -12.84
N THR A 43 12.16 -20.49 -13.22
CA THR A 43 10.72 -20.79 -13.16
C THR A 43 10.03 -20.36 -14.45
N ARG A 44 9.70 -21.37 -15.27
CA ARG A 44 8.79 -21.40 -16.44
C ARG A 44 8.44 -20.03 -17.03
N SER A 45 9.18 -19.68 -18.07
CA SER A 45 8.83 -18.63 -19.03
C SER A 45 7.39 -18.83 -19.53
N LEU A 46 6.46 -17.96 -19.10
CA LEU A 46 5.16 -17.87 -19.74
C LEU A 46 5.38 -17.31 -21.15
N SER A 47 5.09 -18.12 -22.18
CA SER A 47 5.42 -17.85 -23.59
C SER A 47 4.67 -16.68 -24.25
N PHE A 48 3.98 -15.82 -23.50
CA PHE A 48 3.33 -14.64 -24.09
C PHE A 48 3.47 -13.41 -23.19
N PRO A 49 3.91 -12.26 -23.75
CA PRO A 49 3.86 -10.99 -23.05
C PRO A 49 2.39 -10.55 -22.97
N LEU A 50 1.79 -10.68 -21.79
CA LEU A 50 0.51 -10.06 -21.48
C LEU A 50 0.78 -8.65 -20.98
N ASP A 51 0.41 -7.66 -21.80
CA ASP A 51 0.46 -6.23 -21.44
C ASP A 51 -0.49 -5.98 -20.24
N PRO A 52 0.01 -5.48 -19.10
CA PRO A 52 -0.77 -5.33 -17.88
C PRO A 52 -1.62 -4.05 -17.82
N TYR A 53 -1.64 -3.22 -18.86
CA TYR A 53 -2.46 -2.01 -18.86
C TYR A 53 -3.91 -2.29 -19.25
N LEU A 54 -4.67 -2.84 -18.30
CA LEU A 54 -6.12 -2.63 -18.27
C LEU A 54 -6.33 -1.31 -17.53
N THR A 55 -6.56 -0.25 -18.31
CA THR A 55 -7.04 1.07 -17.87
C THR A 55 -8.02 0.95 -16.70
N GLU A 56 -7.75 1.69 -15.61
CA GLU A 56 -8.62 1.88 -14.45
C GLU A 56 -10.10 1.98 -14.88
N MET A 57 -10.87 0.92 -14.63
CA MET A 57 -12.32 0.99 -14.74
C MET A 57 -12.90 1.29 -13.35
N SER A 58 -13.79 2.27 -13.28
CA SER A 58 -14.42 2.85 -12.09
C SER A 58 -15.22 1.85 -11.22
N THR A 59 -14.55 0.93 -10.52
CA THR A 59 -15.16 0.05 -9.50
C THR A 59 -14.82 0.47 -8.06
N GLY A 60 -13.68 1.13 -7.83
CA GLY A 60 -13.23 1.49 -6.47
C GLY A 60 -14.21 2.37 -5.66
N MET A 61 -14.97 3.26 -6.30
CA MET A 61 -15.92 4.14 -5.59
C MET A 61 -17.01 3.37 -4.83
N ILE A 62 -17.54 2.28 -5.42
CA ILE A 62 -18.61 1.48 -4.79
C ILE A 62 -18.05 0.73 -3.57
N ASP A 63 -16.82 0.23 -3.67
CA ASP A 63 -16.16 -0.58 -2.66
C ASP A 63 -15.80 0.25 -1.40
N HIS A 64 -15.34 1.50 -1.58
CA HIS A 64 -15.11 2.43 -0.47
C HIS A 64 -16.40 2.82 0.26
N HIS A 65 -17.51 3.03 -0.46
CA HIS A 65 -18.80 3.34 0.16
C HIS A 65 -19.32 2.17 1.01
N TYR A 66 -19.17 0.93 0.53
CA TYR A 66 -19.56 -0.26 1.28
C TYR A 66 -18.73 -0.41 2.57
N MET A 67 -17.41 -0.37 2.47
CA MET A 67 -16.49 -0.44 3.61
C MET A 67 -16.78 0.65 4.65
N ASN A 68 -16.97 1.90 4.20
CA ASN A 68 -17.32 3.01 5.08
C ASN A 68 -18.69 2.81 5.75
N SER A 69 -19.67 2.23 5.06
CA SER A 69 -20.98 1.94 5.67
C SER A 69 -20.90 0.89 6.78
N ARG A 70 -20.07 -0.14 6.63
CA ARG A 70 -19.82 -1.17 7.66
C ARG A 70 -19.09 -0.58 8.85
N PHE A 71 -18.09 0.26 8.61
CA PHE A 71 -17.40 0.99 9.67
C PHE A 71 -18.33 1.93 10.45
N GLU A 72 -19.22 2.67 9.79
CA GLU A 72 -20.21 3.52 10.46
C GLU A 72 -21.19 2.70 11.31
N LYS A 73 -21.61 1.52 10.85
CA LYS A 73 -22.43 0.60 11.65
C LYS A 73 -21.68 0.14 12.89
N TRP A 74 -20.46 -0.35 12.71
CA TRP A 74 -19.60 -0.82 13.81
C TRP A 74 -19.30 0.28 14.84
N LYS A 75 -19.06 1.52 14.41
CA LYS A 75 -18.85 2.67 15.30
C LYS A 75 -20.05 2.95 16.20
N LYS A 76 -21.27 2.81 15.68
CA LYS A 76 -22.50 2.96 16.47
C LYS A 76 -22.63 1.85 17.50
N GLU A 77 -22.40 0.61 17.08
CA GLU A 77 -22.40 -0.59 17.95
C GLU A 77 -21.33 -0.53 19.05
N LEU A 78 -20.18 0.11 18.81
CA LEU A 78 -19.17 0.36 19.85
C LEU A 78 -19.62 1.38 20.90
N SER A 79 -20.44 2.33 20.51
CA SER A 79 -20.90 3.43 21.38
C SER A 79 -22.15 3.06 22.17
N ASP A 80 -22.86 2.01 21.75
CA ASP A 80 -24.11 1.55 22.34
C ASP A 80 -23.84 0.39 23.33
N PRO A 81 -24.02 0.61 24.64
CA PRO A 81 -23.80 -0.42 25.66
C PRO A 81 -24.81 -1.57 25.61
N ASP A 82 -25.94 -1.42 24.92
CA ASP A 82 -26.98 -2.44 24.79
C ASP A 82 -26.77 -3.36 23.58
N THR A 83 -25.75 -3.09 22.74
CA THR A 83 -25.44 -3.92 21.58
C THR A 83 -24.89 -5.29 22.01
N ASP A 84 -25.45 -6.35 21.42
CA ASP A 84 -24.95 -7.71 21.61
C ASP A 84 -23.50 -7.83 21.12
N PRO A 85 -22.56 -8.29 21.97
CA PRO A 85 -21.18 -8.55 21.56
C PRO A 85 -21.05 -9.42 20.30
N GLN A 86 -21.96 -10.37 20.08
CA GLN A 86 -21.94 -11.20 18.87
C GLN A 86 -22.33 -10.43 17.61
N GLU A 87 -23.29 -9.51 17.72
CA GLU A 87 -23.67 -8.66 16.59
C GLU A 87 -22.51 -7.72 16.21
N ARG A 88 -21.86 -7.13 17.22
CA ARG A 88 -20.69 -6.27 17.02
C ARG A 88 -19.55 -7.01 16.33
N GLU A 89 -19.28 -8.25 16.76
CA GLU A 89 -18.24 -9.09 16.14
C GLU A 89 -18.60 -9.41 14.69
N ARG A 90 -19.86 -9.73 14.40
CA ARG A 90 -20.32 -10.00 13.04
C ARG A 90 -20.14 -8.77 12.13
N THR A 91 -20.47 -7.56 12.61
CA THR A 91 -20.26 -6.34 11.83
C THR A 91 -18.77 -6.09 11.58
N LEU A 92 -17.91 -6.39 12.57
CA LEU A 92 -16.45 -6.31 12.42
C LEU A 92 -15.93 -7.31 11.38
N GLU A 93 -16.42 -8.55 11.39
CA GLU A 93 -16.09 -9.53 10.35
C GLU A 93 -16.52 -9.06 8.95
N GLU A 94 -17.71 -8.47 8.82
CA GLU A 94 -18.18 -7.90 7.56
C GLU A 94 -17.31 -6.73 7.08
N LEU A 95 -16.80 -5.91 8.00
CA LEU A 95 -15.80 -4.89 7.70
C LEU A 95 -14.48 -5.53 7.23
N HIS A 96 -13.97 -6.55 7.93
CA HIS A 96 -12.77 -7.27 7.50
C HIS A 96 -12.92 -7.91 6.12
N ARG A 97 -14.09 -8.46 5.77
CA ARG A 97 -14.34 -9.00 4.42
C ARG A 97 -14.18 -7.93 3.33
N SER A 98 -14.48 -6.67 3.64
CA SER A 98 -14.28 -5.56 2.68
C SER A 98 -12.80 -5.22 2.45
N PHE A 99 -11.86 -5.76 3.23
CA PHE A 99 -10.43 -5.49 3.03
C PHE A 99 -9.89 -6.14 1.76
N ALA A 100 -10.61 -7.09 1.17
CA ALA A 100 -10.27 -7.66 -0.13
C ALA A 100 -10.17 -6.61 -1.25
N TYR A 101 -10.78 -5.43 -1.06
CA TYR A 101 -10.71 -4.30 -2.00
C TYR A 101 -9.53 -3.35 -1.75
N LEU A 102 -8.81 -3.51 -0.63
CA LEU A 102 -7.66 -2.70 -0.26
C LEU A 102 -6.36 -3.32 -0.79
N SER A 103 -5.38 -2.47 -1.11
CA SER A 103 -4.01 -2.94 -1.33
C SER A 103 -3.42 -3.54 -0.05
N GLN A 104 -2.38 -4.38 -0.17
CA GLN A 104 -1.73 -5.01 1.00
C GLN A 104 -1.22 -3.99 2.03
N GLU A 105 -0.72 -2.85 1.56
CA GLU A 105 -0.28 -1.76 2.43
C GLU A 105 -1.46 -1.11 3.16
N GLU A 106 -2.56 -0.81 2.46
CA GLU A 106 -3.77 -0.29 3.08
C GLU A 106 -4.37 -1.29 4.07
N GLN A 107 -4.34 -2.60 3.77
CA GLN A 107 -4.79 -3.65 4.70
C GLN A 107 -3.97 -3.65 5.99
N LYS A 108 -2.64 -3.47 5.90
CA LYS A 108 -1.77 -3.33 7.08
C LYS A 108 -2.23 -2.16 7.96
N PHE A 109 -2.46 -0.99 7.36
CA PHE A 109 -2.91 0.19 8.11
C PHE A 109 -4.34 0.09 8.62
N ALA A 110 -5.23 -0.56 7.87
CA ALA A 110 -6.59 -0.83 8.28
C ALA A 110 -6.64 -1.76 9.50
N ASN A 111 -5.83 -2.83 9.51
CA ASN A 111 -5.71 -3.74 10.65
C ASN A 111 -5.12 -3.03 11.87
N LEU A 112 -4.06 -2.23 11.69
CA LEU A 112 -3.45 -1.46 12.77
C LEU A 112 -4.45 -0.48 13.39
N PHE A 113 -5.18 0.26 12.55
CA PHE A 113 -6.21 1.17 13.02
C PHE A 113 -7.31 0.46 13.81
N LEU A 114 -7.84 -0.67 13.31
CA LEU A 114 -8.88 -1.41 14.03
C LEU A 114 -8.38 -1.95 15.38
N HIS A 115 -7.15 -2.45 15.42
CA HIS A 115 -6.52 -2.89 16.66
C HIS A 115 -6.44 -1.73 17.67
N ASP A 116 -5.95 -0.56 17.25
CA ASP A 116 -5.81 0.62 18.12
C ASP A 116 -7.17 1.15 18.62
N VAL A 117 -8.25 0.94 17.87
CA VAL A 117 -9.62 1.23 18.33
C VAL A 117 -10.06 0.20 19.39
N GLN A 118 -9.77 -1.08 19.20
CA GLN A 118 -10.14 -2.15 20.12
C GLN A 118 -9.39 -2.07 21.47
N THR A 119 -8.13 -1.65 21.44
CA THR A 119 -7.31 -1.43 22.65
C THR A 119 -7.61 -0.10 23.34
N GLY A 120 -8.30 0.83 22.66
CA GLY A 120 -8.63 2.15 23.17
C GLY A 120 -7.52 3.19 23.01
N ASP A 121 -6.51 2.89 22.19
CA ASP A 121 -5.39 3.78 21.86
C ASP A 121 -5.79 4.92 20.90
N VAL A 122 -6.90 4.74 20.17
CA VAL A 122 -7.48 5.77 19.31
C VAL A 122 -8.93 6.09 19.66
N LYS A 123 -9.26 7.39 19.60
CA LYS A 123 -10.63 7.89 19.70
C LYS A 123 -11.17 8.24 18.32
N LEU A 124 -12.36 7.74 18.02
CA LEU A 124 -13.05 8.01 16.77
C LEU A 124 -13.55 9.46 16.73
N VAL A 125 -13.14 10.20 15.71
CA VAL A 125 -13.55 11.56 15.40
C VAL A 125 -14.81 11.54 14.53
N SER A 126 -15.76 12.43 14.84
CA SER A 126 -16.97 12.61 14.04
C SER A 126 -16.66 13.11 12.63
N GLY A 127 -17.35 12.55 11.63
CA GLY A 127 -17.17 12.92 10.22
C GLY A 127 -15.99 12.26 9.51
N MET A 128 -15.13 11.51 10.20
CA MET A 128 -14.07 10.73 9.58
C MET A 128 -14.56 9.37 9.10
N THR A 129 -14.19 9.02 7.87
CA THR A 129 -14.47 7.71 7.26
C THR A 129 -13.36 6.70 7.57
N PHE A 130 -13.61 5.40 7.30
CA PHE A 130 -12.59 4.37 7.48
C PHE A 130 -11.37 4.64 6.59
N SER A 131 -11.62 5.05 5.34
CA SER A 131 -10.56 5.43 4.41
C SER A 131 -9.71 6.61 4.90
N ASP A 132 -10.31 7.59 5.57
CA ASP A 132 -9.54 8.71 6.14
C ASP A 132 -8.57 8.24 7.23
N TYR A 133 -8.97 7.25 8.04
CA TYR A 133 -8.08 6.66 9.05
C TYR A 133 -6.95 5.87 8.39
N ILE A 134 -7.23 5.05 7.38
CA ILE A 134 -6.17 4.34 6.63
C ILE A 134 -5.14 5.33 6.09
N VAL A 135 -5.60 6.42 5.45
CA VAL A 135 -4.72 7.46 4.91
C VAL A 135 -3.93 8.16 6.01
N GLN A 136 -4.53 8.46 7.17
CA GLN A 136 -3.80 9.03 8.30
C GLN A 136 -2.70 8.10 8.81
N TYR A 137 -2.98 6.81 8.98
CA TYR A 137 -2.01 5.84 9.45
C TYR A 137 -0.87 5.65 8.46
N ALA A 138 -1.18 5.58 7.16
CA ALA A 138 -0.18 5.53 6.11
C ALA A 138 0.73 6.77 6.11
N LYS A 139 0.12 7.96 6.20
CA LYS A 139 0.85 9.23 6.27
C LYS A 139 1.73 9.32 7.51
N LYS A 140 1.22 8.88 8.66
CA LYS A 140 1.98 8.83 9.92
C LYS A 140 3.18 7.91 9.78
N ALA A 141 2.99 6.69 9.29
CA ALA A 141 4.08 5.73 9.08
C ALA A 141 5.17 6.28 8.15
N LYS A 142 4.79 6.92 7.04
CA LYS A 142 5.74 7.56 6.12
C LYS A 142 6.49 8.72 6.78
N ASN A 143 5.82 9.53 7.59
CA ASN A 143 6.48 10.59 8.35
C ASN A 143 7.46 10.02 9.38
N ASP A 144 7.06 8.98 10.12
CA ASP A 144 7.91 8.33 11.11
C ASP A 144 9.17 7.73 10.46
N GLN A 145 9.05 7.17 9.25
CA GLN A 145 10.20 6.70 8.45
C GLN A 145 11.14 7.85 8.04
N ILE A 146 10.59 8.97 7.59
CA ILE A 146 11.37 10.17 7.25
C ILE A 146 12.08 10.72 8.50
N ASP A 147 11.39 10.74 9.64
CA ASP A 147 11.93 11.22 10.91
C ASP A 147 13.10 10.34 11.36
N ARG A 148 12.92 9.01 11.35
CA ARG A 148 14.00 8.06 11.64
C ARG A 148 15.19 8.23 10.70
N MET A 149 14.97 8.38 9.40
CA MET A 149 16.04 8.60 8.42
C MET A 149 16.81 9.90 8.70
N ALA A 150 16.07 10.98 9.00
CA ALA A 150 16.64 12.28 9.32
C ALA A 150 17.47 12.24 10.60
N GLU A 151 16.98 11.53 11.62
CA GLU A 151 17.69 11.34 12.88
C GLU A 151 18.94 10.49 12.68
N GLU A 152 18.86 9.31 12.06
CA GLU A 152 19.99 8.40 11.94
C GLU A 152 21.14 9.00 11.10
N LEU A 153 20.83 9.73 10.03
CA LEU A 153 21.84 10.32 9.15
C LEU A 153 22.16 11.79 9.48
N GLY A 154 21.39 12.42 10.36
CA GLY A 154 21.50 13.86 10.67
C GLY A 154 21.22 14.77 9.47
N LEU A 155 20.35 14.36 8.54
CA LEU A 155 20.05 15.12 7.33
C LEU A 155 18.89 16.11 7.52
N ASP A 156 18.72 17.01 6.55
CA ASP A 156 17.59 17.94 6.52
C ASP A 156 16.29 17.20 6.17
N ARG A 157 15.48 16.96 7.21
CA ARG A 157 14.16 16.35 7.16
C ARG A 157 13.25 16.99 6.10
N LEU A 158 13.19 18.32 6.02
CA LEU A 158 12.27 19.02 5.12
C LEU A 158 12.66 18.80 3.66
N ARG A 159 13.96 18.73 3.36
CA ARG A 159 14.45 18.39 2.02
C ARG A 159 14.08 16.97 1.65
N LEU A 160 14.26 16.02 2.57
CA LEU A 160 13.85 14.63 2.36
C LEU A 160 12.34 14.53 2.10
N THR A 161 11.52 15.17 2.94
CA THR A 161 10.05 15.20 2.74
C THR A 161 9.66 15.71 1.36
N ARG A 162 10.22 16.84 0.90
CA ARG A 162 9.88 17.41 -0.42
C ARG A 162 10.23 16.48 -1.58
N ILE A 163 11.34 15.76 -1.48
CA ILE A 163 11.73 14.78 -2.49
C ILE A 163 10.75 13.61 -2.47
N MET A 164 10.40 13.10 -1.28
CA MET A 164 9.46 11.98 -1.08
C MET A 164 8.00 12.29 -1.44
N GLU A 165 7.63 13.57 -1.46
CA GLU A 165 6.32 14.06 -1.92
C GLU A 165 6.27 14.23 -3.44
N THR A 166 7.42 14.27 -4.09
CA THR A 166 7.50 14.27 -5.55
C THR A 166 7.53 12.83 -6.04
N ASN A 167 6.81 12.50 -7.11
CA ASN A 167 6.90 11.17 -7.76
C ASN A 167 8.24 11.04 -8.50
N VAL A 168 9.30 10.82 -7.73
CA VAL A 168 10.66 10.68 -8.23
C VAL A 168 10.97 9.23 -8.59
N ASN A 169 11.81 9.05 -9.59
CA ASN A 169 12.39 7.78 -9.99
C ASN A 169 13.89 7.99 -10.25
N GLU A 170 14.62 6.91 -10.53
CA GLU A 170 16.08 6.98 -10.76
C GLU A 170 16.48 8.00 -11.82
N LYS A 171 15.64 8.25 -12.83
CA LYS A 171 15.95 9.16 -13.94
C LYS A 171 15.82 10.63 -13.56
N ASN A 172 14.93 10.96 -12.63
CA ASN A 172 14.63 12.34 -12.26
C ASN A 172 15.02 12.70 -10.82
N LEU A 173 15.53 11.75 -10.03
CA LEU A 173 15.85 11.93 -8.61
C LEU A 173 16.65 13.21 -8.34
N ASN A 174 17.65 13.50 -9.18
CA ASN A 174 18.52 14.66 -9.02
C ASN A 174 18.19 15.84 -9.95
N GLU A 175 16.98 15.92 -10.48
CA GLU A 175 16.53 17.12 -11.22
C GLU A 175 16.72 18.37 -10.36
N TYR A 176 17.25 19.43 -10.98
CA TYR A 176 17.58 20.70 -10.33
C TYR A 176 18.58 20.56 -9.14
N GLY A 177 19.34 19.46 -9.08
CA GLY A 177 20.33 19.20 -8.04
C GLY A 177 19.73 18.93 -6.64
N ARG A 178 18.44 18.62 -6.55
CA ARG A 178 17.73 18.46 -5.26
C ARG A 178 18.31 17.35 -4.40
N PHE A 179 18.74 16.24 -5.02
CA PHE A 179 19.29 15.10 -4.31
C PHE A 179 20.70 15.38 -3.79
N ASP A 180 21.54 16.05 -4.59
CA ASP A 180 22.85 16.49 -4.13
C ASP A 180 22.76 17.51 -2.98
N GLN A 181 21.79 18.43 -3.04
CA GLN A 181 21.52 19.34 -1.93
C GLN A 181 21.08 18.62 -0.66
N LEU A 182 20.29 17.54 -0.76
CA LEU A 182 19.94 16.71 0.40
C LEU A 182 21.19 16.02 0.96
N LYS A 183 21.99 15.35 0.12
CA LYS A 183 23.23 14.67 0.55
C LYS A 183 24.22 15.62 1.23
N ALA A 184 24.29 16.88 0.77
CA ALA A 184 25.13 17.90 1.39
C ALA A 184 24.74 18.23 2.84
N THR A 185 23.52 17.90 3.27
CA THR A 185 23.05 18.11 4.66
C THR A 185 23.36 16.95 5.60
N VAL A 186 23.83 15.82 5.09
CA VAL A 186 24.11 14.62 5.89
C VAL A 186 25.27 14.87 6.85
N VAL A 187 25.09 14.52 8.13
CA VAL A 187 26.15 14.54 9.12
C VAL A 187 26.95 13.24 9.01
N ARG A 188 28.18 13.35 8.50
CA ARG A 188 29.00 12.19 8.11
C ARG A 188 29.34 11.29 9.30
N GLU A 189 29.53 11.87 10.47
CA GLU A 189 29.79 11.16 11.71
C GLU A 189 28.60 10.30 12.11
N ARG A 190 27.37 10.85 12.07
CA ARG A 190 26.14 10.10 12.37
C ARG A 190 25.89 8.98 11.38
N ALA A 191 26.07 9.26 10.09
CA ALA A 191 25.98 8.23 9.05
C ALA A 191 27.00 7.11 9.28
N GLN A 192 28.24 7.43 9.65
CA GLN A 192 29.26 6.43 9.97
C GLN A 192 28.88 5.59 11.18
N GLU A 193 28.36 6.21 12.25
CA GLU A 193 27.88 5.51 13.44
C GLU A 193 26.72 4.57 13.11
N TYR A 194 25.73 5.05 12.36
CA TYR A 194 24.60 4.25 11.89
C TYR A 194 25.08 3.01 11.12
N PHE A 195 25.89 3.18 10.08
CA PHE A 195 26.36 2.04 9.29
C PHE A 195 27.27 1.11 10.10
N SER A 196 28.07 1.65 11.02
CA SER A 196 28.92 0.80 11.89
C SER A 196 28.09 -0.03 12.86
N ARG A 197 26.96 0.52 13.33
CA ARG A 197 26.00 -0.20 14.17
C ARG A 197 25.29 -1.30 13.40
N VAL A 198 24.84 -1.01 12.17
CA VAL A 198 24.16 -1.99 11.30
C VAL A 198 25.09 -3.13 10.89
N ASP A 199 26.36 -2.82 10.56
CA ASP A 199 27.33 -3.82 10.13
C ASP A 199 27.95 -4.62 11.29
N GLY A 200 27.91 -4.08 12.52
CA GLY A 200 28.61 -4.64 13.67
C GLY A 200 30.13 -4.39 13.67
N GLU A 201 30.65 -3.62 12.71
CA GLU A 201 32.06 -3.24 12.60
C GLU A 201 32.23 -1.78 12.18
N LYS A 202 33.40 -1.19 12.45
CA LYS A 202 33.64 0.22 12.15
C LYS A 202 33.76 0.45 10.64
N VAL A 203 32.82 1.18 10.08
CA VAL A 203 32.83 1.54 8.65
C VAL A 203 33.94 2.56 8.37
N PRO A 204 34.80 2.34 7.35
CA PRO A 204 35.81 3.31 6.95
C PRO A 204 35.22 4.66 6.46
N PRO A 205 35.78 5.82 6.84
CA PRO A 205 35.24 7.14 6.49
C PRO A 205 35.04 7.37 4.98
N PHE A 206 35.91 6.80 4.14
CA PHE A 206 35.83 6.96 2.69
C PHE A 206 34.67 6.20 2.04
N LEU A 207 34.07 5.21 2.72
CA LEU A 207 32.92 4.45 2.23
C LEU A 207 31.58 5.08 2.61
N VAL A 208 31.56 5.94 3.63
CA VAL A 208 30.32 6.50 4.20
C VAL A 208 29.49 7.22 3.13
N ASN A 209 30.11 8.07 2.32
CA ASN A 209 29.39 8.83 1.29
C ASN A 209 28.70 7.93 0.25
N ASN A 210 29.38 6.87 -0.19
CA ASN A 210 28.81 5.95 -1.18
C ASN A 210 27.63 5.16 -0.58
N ARG A 211 27.73 4.79 0.70
CA ARG A 211 26.63 4.14 1.41
C ARG A 211 25.44 5.05 1.66
N VAL A 212 25.68 6.31 2.02
CA VAL A 212 24.62 7.33 2.12
C VAL A 212 23.89 7.49 0.79
N ASP A 213 24.63 7.61 -0.30
CA ASP A 213 24.06 7.77 -1.64
C ASP A 213 23.16 6.59 -2.01
N LYS A 214 23.65 5.35 -1.80
CA LYS A 214 22.86 4.14 -2.03
C LYS A 214 21.62 4.06 -1.14
N LEU A 215 21.78 4.22 0.17
CA LEU A 215 20.68 4.13 1.14
C LEU A 215 19.58 5.15 0.83
N LEU A 216 19.96 6.41 0.57
CA LEU A 216 18.98 7.45 0.26
C LEU A 216 18.32 7.25 -1.09
N THR A 217 19.05 6.75 -2.10
CA THR A 217 18.47 6.40 -3.39
C THR A 217 17.40 5.33 -3.20
N ASP A 218 17.76 4.22 -2.56
CA ASP A 218 16.85 3.09 -2.31
C ASP A 218 15.63 3.53 -1.49
N PHE A 219 15.84 4.31 -0.42
CA PHE A 219 14.75 4.81 0.43
C PHE A 219 13.78 5.69 -0.35
N ILE A 220 14.29 6.57 -1.21
CA ILE A 220 13.46 7.51 -1.95
C ILE A 220 12.70 6.82 -3.09
N THR A 221 13.37 5.95 -3.86
CA THR A 221 12.75 5.29 -5.03
C THR A 221 11.78 4.19 -4.65
N SER A 222 11.92 3.59 -3.46
CA SER A 222 10.97 2.62 -2.92
C SER A 222 9.76 3.25 -2.22
N GLY A 223 9.74 4.58 -2.04
CA GLY A 223 8.66 5.28 -1.33
C GLY A 223 8.81 5.30 0.20
N GLY A 224 9.90 4.73 0.73
CA GLY A 224 10.26 4.71 2.15
C GLY A 224 10.26 3.30 2.73
N PHE A 225 11.11 3.07 3.73
CA PHE A 225 11.14 1.83 4.52
C PHE A 225 11.72 2.08 5.92
N ASP A 226 11.54 1.11 6.81
CA ASP A 226 12.06 1.17 8.16
C ASP A 226 13.56 0.79 8.21
N LEU A 227 14.35 1.58 8.95
CA LEU A 227 15.78 1.36 9.20
C LEU A 227 16.03 0.33 10.31
#